data_AF-A0AAP3E6A9-F1
#
_entry.id   AF-A0AAP3E6A9-F1
#
_cell.length_a   1.000
_cell.length_b   1.000
_cell.length_c   1.000
_cell.angle_alpha   90.00
_cell.angle_beta   90.00
_cell.angle_gamma   90.00
#
_symmetry.space_group_name_H-M   'P 1'
#
loop_
_entity.id
_entity.type
_entity.pdbx_description
1 polymer ?
#
loop_
_entity_poly.entity_id
_entity_poly.type
_entity_poly.pdbx_seq_one_letter_code
_entity_poly.pdbx_strand_id
1 'polypeptide(L)'
;MRSLSRPVSVYLQGGVAALGAIVILVSLAGFGIIFSSMPPSESGFAEGLAILLFGLYVLAGFVILAGGLLIPQRDAHGIAFTSQQRTLLTYGLLAPIVGVALVPLGAMFVPPALDPLRPVLVVGLGVFLCSGPLATLVAIGLKLRDSRHNETT
;
A
#
# COMPACT_ATOMS: atom_id res chain seq x y z
N MET A 1 24.33 -8.16 29.82
CA MET A 1 23.32 -8.92 29.06
C MET A 1 23.25 -8.36 27.64
N ARG A 2 23.94 -8.98 26.69
CA ARG A 2 24.04 -8.53 25.29
C ARG A 2 23.43 -9.60 24.37
N SER A 3 22.58 -9.14 23.44
CA SER A 3 22.51 -9.66 22.08
C SER A 3 21.96 -11.07 21.85
N LEU A 4 20.63 -11.21 21.91
CA LEU A 4 19.91 -12.23 21.11
C LEU A 4 18.95 -11.61 20.08
N SER A 5 18.76 -10.29 20.12
CA SER A 5 17.84 -9.53 19.25
C SER A 5 18.40 -9.18 17.86
N ARG A 6 19.65 -9.56 17.55
CA ARG A 6 20.41 -9.10 16.38
C ARG A 6 19.97 -9.64 15.01
N PRO A 7 19.74 -10.96 14.82
CA PRO A 7 19.27 -11.47 13.53
C PRO A 7 17.78 -11.19 13.31
N VAL A 8 17.01 -11.10 14.40
CA VAL A 8 15.54 -11.03 14.35
C VAL A 8 15.06 -9.79 13.61
N SER A 9 15.66 -8.61 13.80
CA SER A 9 15.20 -7.37 13.13
C SER A 9 15.43 -7.36 11.62
N VAL A 10 16.49 -8.01 11.13
CA VAL A 10 16.79 -8.16 9.70
C VAL A 10 15.74 -9.04 9.03
N TYR A 11 15.52 -10.23 9.60
CA TYR A 11 14.48 -11.14 9.13
C TYR A 11 13.08 -10.55 9.28
N LEU A 12 12.86 -9.66 10.25
CA LEU A 12 11.57 -9.01 10.46
C LEU A 12 11.27 -7.95 9.39
N GLN A 13 12.21 -7.06 9.07
CA GLN A 13 11.99 -6.05 8.01
C GLN A 13 11.72 -6.74 6.67
N GLY A 14 12.62 -7.67 6.28
CA GLY A 14 12.48 -8.42 5.04
C GLY A 14 11.24 -9.30 5.02
N GLY A 15 10.96 -10.00 6.13
CA GLY A 15 9.82 -10.90 6.25
C GLY A 15 8.48 -10.18 6.20
N VAL A 16 8.33 -9.05 6.91
CA VAL A 16 7.10 -8.25 6.88
C VAL A 16 6.93 -7.58 5.52
N ALA A 17 8.00 -7.03 4.94
CA ALA A 17 7.95 -6.45 3.60
C ALA A 17 7.58 -7.51 2.54
N ALA A 18 8.19 -8.69 2.60
CA ALA A 18 7.87 -9.80 1.70
C ALA A 18 6.43 -10.28 1.87
N LEU A 19 5.93 -10.37 3.10
CA LEU A 19 4.54 -10.69 3.37
C LEU A 19 3.59 -9.68 2.73
N GLY A 20 3.86 -8.38 2.87
CA GLY A 20 3.10 -7.32 2.22
C GLY A 20 3.09 -7.47 0.69
N ALA A 21 4.25 -7.74 0.09
CA ALA A 21 4.38 -7.98 -1.35
C ALA A 21 3.61 -9.23 -1.82
N ILE A 22 3.66 -10.32 -1.06
CA ILE A 22 2.92 -11.56 -1.36
C ILE A 22 1.41 -11.29 -1.33
N VAL A 23 0.92 -10.56 -0.31
CA VAL A 23 -0.50 -10.19 -0.22
C VAL A 23 -0.91 -9.41 -1.46
N ILE A 24 -0.14 -8.40 -1.88
CA ILE A 24 -0.43 -7.63 -3.10
C ILE A 24 -0.52 -8.55 -4.33
N LEU A 25 0.48 -9.40 -4.55
CA LEU A 25 0.56 -10.27 -5.72
C LEU A 25 -0.57 -11.30 -5.75
N VAL A 26 -0.84 -11.96 -4.62
CA VAL A 26 -1.92 -12.94 -4.50
C VAL A 26 -3.28 -12.27 -4.70
N SER A 27 -3.49 -11.08 -4.17
CA SER A 27 -4.74 -10.34 -4.37
C SER A 27 -4.93 -9.90 -5.81
N LEU A 28 -3.89 -9.41 -6.49
CA LEU A 28 -3.98 -9.05 -7.90
C LEU A 28 -4.22 -10.26 -8.79
N ALA A 29 -3.52 -11.38 -8.54
CA ALA A 29 -3.72 -12.62 -9.28
C ALA A 29 -5.13 -13.19 -9.04
N GLY A 30 -5.58 -13.23 -7.79
CA GLY A 30 -6.91 -13.68 -7.41
C GLY A 30 -8.00 -12.82 -8.05
N PHE A 31 -7.84 -11.49 -8.02
CA PHE A 31 -8.75 -10.57 -8.71
C PHE A 31 -8.81 -10.87 -10.20
N GLY A 32 -7.67 -10.98 -10.87
CA GLY A 32 -7.61 -11.27 -12.31
C GLY A 32 -8.34 -12.56 -12.68
N ILE A 33 -8.10 -13.65 -11.94
CA ILE A 33 -8.71 -14.96 -12.16
C ILE A 33 -10.22 -14.93 -11.91
N ILE A 34 -10.65 -14.34 -10.79
CA ILE A 34 -12.07 -14.31 -10.42
C ILE A 34 -12.84 -13.37 -11.34
N PHE A 35 -12.30 -12.19 -11.62
CA PHE A 35 -12.93 -11.19 -12.49
C PHE A 35 -13.07 -11.71 -13.93
N SER A 36 -12.06 -12.40 -14.47
CA SER A 36 -12.14 -12.99 -15.81
C SER A 36 -13.14 -14.15 -15.92
N SER A 37 -13.44 -14.81 -14.81
CA SER A 37 -14.31 -15.99 -14.77
C SER A 37 -15.74 -15.64 -14.32
N MET A 38 -16.00 -14.38 -13.97
CA MET A 38 -17.29 -13.95 -13.47
C MET A 38 -18.27 -13.78 -14.63
N PRO A 39 -19.49 -14.37 -14.55
CA PRO A 39 -20.53 -14.08 -15.52
C PRO A 39 -20.86 -12.58 -15.48
N PRO A 40 -21.04 -11.92 -16.63
CA PRO A 40 -21.43 -10.52 -16.65
C PRO A 40 -22.74 -10.33 -15.88
N SER A 41 -22.71 -9.45 -14.88
CA SER A 41 -23.87 -9.22 -14.01
C SER A 41 -24.67 -8.02 -14.51
N GLU A 42 -25.99 -8.17 -14.66
CA GLU A 42 -26.83 -7.04 -15.13
C GLU A 42 -26.83 -5.85 -14.17
N SER A 43 -26.53 -6.07 -12.88
CA SER A 43 -26.51 -5.05 -11.85
C SER A 43 -25.11 -4.47 -11.55
N GLY A 44 -24.03 -5.08 -12.05
CA GLY A 44 -22.65 -4.68 -11.74
C GLY A 44 -22.24 -4.82 -10.26
N PHE A 45 -23.13 -5.33 -9.40
CA PHE A 45 -22.90 -5.37 -7.95
C PHE A 45 -21.76 -6.32 -7.57
N ALA A 46 -21.73 -7.51 -8.18
CA ALA A 46 -20.71 -8.51 -7.90
C ALA A 46 -19.31 -8.03 -8.33
N GLU A 47 -19.23 -7.36 -9.48
CA GLU A 47 -18.01 -6.73 -9.99
C GLU A 47 -17.53 -5.63 -9.03
N GLY A 48 -18.42 -4.73 -8.62
CA GLY A 48 -18.11 -3.67 -7.66
C GLY A 48 -17.63 -4.22 -6.31
N LEU A 49 -18.29 -5.26 -5.80
CA LEU A 49 -17.89 -5.91 -4.55
C LEU A 49 -16.53 -6.60 -4.66
N ALA A 50 -16.24 -7.26 -5.79
CA ALA A 50 -14.94 -7.86 -6.06
C ALA A 50 -13.83 -6.79 -6.11
N ILE A 51 -14.06 -5.69 -6.84
CA ILE A 51 -13.11 -4.56 -6.90
C ILE A 51 -12.85 -4.00 -5.49
N LEU A 52 -13.89 -3.83 -4.68
CA LEU A 52 -13.77 -3.29 -3.33
C LEU A 52 -12.98 -4.24 -2.40
N LEU A 53 -13.31 -5.53 -2.39
CA LEU A 53 -12.63 -6.54 -1.57
C LEU A 53 -11.16 -6.69 -1.95
N PHE A 54 -10.88 -6.94 -3.22
CA PHE A 54 -9.50 -7.12 -3.70
C PHE A 54 -8.69 -5.84 -3.61
N GLY A 55 -9.32 -4.68 -3.87
CA GLY A 55 -8.70 -3.37 -3.65
C GLY A 55 -8.28 -3.16 -2.19
N LEU A 56 -9.12 -3.55 -1.23
CA LEU A 56 -8.79 -3.46 0.19
C LEU A 56 -7.62 -4.37 0.57
N TYR A 57 -7.56 -5.60 0.04
CA TYR A 57 -6.42 -6.49 0.29
C TYR A 57 -5.12 -5.96 -0.31
N VAL A 58 -5.15 -5.44 -1.54
CA VAL A 58 -3.98 -4.80 -2.16
C VAL A 58 -3.52 -3.62 -1.32
N LEU A 59 -4.45 -2.78 -0.85
CA LEU A 59 -4.14 -1.65 0.00
C LEU A 59 -3.51 -2.07 1.33
N ALA A 60 -4.07 -3.08 1.98
CA ALA A 60 -3.52 -3.66 3.20
C ALA A 60 -2.10 -4.21 2.97
N GLY A 61 -1.87 -4.89 1.84
CA GLY A 61 -0.55 -5.35 1.43
C GLY A 61 0.45 -4.21 1.28
N PHE A 62 0.06 -3.06 0.71
CA PHE A 62 0.91 -1.87 0.63
C PHE A 62 1.22 -1.27 2.00
N VAL A 63 0.25 -1.22 2.90
CA VAL A 63 0.45 -0.77 4.29
C VAL A 63 1.45 -1.68 5.01
N ILE A 64 1.29 -3.01 4.89
CA ILE A 64 2.20 -4.00 5.48
C ILE A 64 3.60 -3.86 4.86
N LEU A 65 3.69 -3.70 3.54
CA LEU A 65 4.96 -3.50 2.83
C LEU A 65 5.67 -2.24 3.32
N ALA A 66 5.00 -1.09 3.31
CA ALA A 66 5.55 0.18 3.75
C ALA A 66 5.96 0.15 5.23
N GLY A 67 5.12 -0.44 6.09
CA GLY A 67 5.41 -0.65 7.51
C GLY A 67 6.61 -1.54 7.73
N GLY A 68 6.69 -2.66 7.00
CA GLY A 68 7.84 -3.57 6.99
C GLY A 68 9.13 -2.85 6.61
N LEU A 69 9.11 -2.07 5.53
CA LEU A 69 10.28 -1.31 5.06
C LEU A 69 10.71 -0.18 6.01
N LEU A 70 9.77 0.40 6.78
CA LEU A 70 10.05 1.44 7.77
C LEU A 70 10.81 0.95 9.01
N ILE A 71 10.74 -0.36 9.31
CA ILE A 71 11.41 -0.97 10.47
C ILE A 71 12.91 -0.61 10.41
N PRO A 72 13.42 0.16 11.40
CA PRO A 72 14.81 0.62 11.38
C PRO A 72 15.78 -0.57 11.47
N GLN A 73 16.71 -0.64 10.52
CA GLN A 73 17.88 -1.53 10.62
C GLN A 73 19.00 -0.77 11.33
N ARG A 74 19.58 -1.39 12.36
CA ARG A 74 20.66 -0.80 13.16
C ARG A 74 22.06 -1.14 12.63
N ASP A 75 22.18 -2.15 11.77
CA ASP A 75 23.45 -2.67 11.26
C ASP A 75 23.38 -2.98 9.74
N ALA A 76 24.55 -3.21 9.12
CA ALA A 76 24.82 -3.31 7.68
C ALA A 76 24.08 -4.41 6.87
N HIS A 77 23.07 -5.07 7.43
CA HIS A 77 22.42 -6.25 6.86
C HIS A 77 20.94 -6.03 6.46
N GLY A 78 20.58 -4.84 5.98
CA GLY A 78 19.22 -4.60 5.48
C GLY A 78 19.10 -3.35 4.58
N ILE A 79 17.88 -3.06 4.11
CA ILE A 79 17.66 -1.94 3.19
C ILE A 79 17.64 -0.63 3.99
N ALA A 80 18.77 0.09 3.94
CA ALA A 80 18.89 1.42 4.54
C ALA A 80 18.28 2.48 3.62
N PHE A 81 17.20 3.12 4.06
CA PHE A 81 16.55 4.22 3.34
C PHE A 81 17.06 5.58 3.83
N THR A 82 17.19 6.54 2.92
CA THR A 82 17.50 7.94 3.27
C THR A 82 16.33 8.58 4.02
N SER A 83 16.55 9.71 4.71
CA SER A 83 15.46 10.39 5.43
C SER A 83 14.29 10.73 4.53
N GLN A 84 14.55 11.14 3.28
CA GLN A 84 13.51 11.45 2.30
C GLN A 84 12.71 10.20 1.88
N GLN A 85 13.39 9.08 1.64
CA GLN A 85 12.74 7.81 1.31
C GLN A 85 11.87 7.30 2.47
N ARG A 86 12.31 7.48 3.72
CA ARG A 86 11.51 7.13 4.90
C ARG A 86 10.27 7.99 5.03
N THR A 87 10.35 9.29 4.77
CA THR A 87 9.17 10.17 4.72
C THR A 87 8.16 9.66 3.69
N LEU A 88 8.61 9.29 2.50
CA LEU A 88 7.73 8.72 1.46
C LEU A 88 7.08 7.39 1.90
N LEU A 89 7.81 6.50 2.57
CA LEU A 89 7.25 5.27 3.13
C LEU A 89 6.24 5.56 4.25
N THR A 90 6.48 6.56 5.09
CA THR A 90 5.51 6.99 6.11
C THR A 90 4.24 7.53 5.49
N TYR A 91 4.35 8.35 4.44
CA TYR A 91 3.18 8.75 3.65
C TYR A 91 2.49 7.54 3.02
N GLY A 92 3.27 6.60 2.48
CA GLY A 92 2.79 5.35 1.91
C GLY A 92 1.98 4.50 2.87
N LEU A 93 2.36 4.51 4.15
CA LEU A 93 1.66 3.84 5.23
C LEU A 93 0.39 4.59 5.67
N LEU A 94 0.49 5.90 5.89
CA LEU A 94 -0.56 6.67 6.55
C LEU A 94 -1.67 7.12 5.60
N ALA A 95 -1.35 7.58 4.39
CA ALA A 95 -2.35 8.05 3.43
C ALA A 95 -3.48 7.03 3.17
N PRO A 96 -3.21 5.73 2.96
CA PRO A 96 -4.27 4.76 2.72
C PRO A 96 -5.07 4.43 3.98
N ILE A 97 -4.44 4.40 5.17
CA ILE A 97 -5.14 4.19 6.45
C ILE A 97 -6.11 5.34 6.72
N VAL A 98 -5.61 6.58 6.58
CA VAL A 98 -6.40 7.80 6.74
C VAL A 98 -7.52 7.82 5.71
N GLY A 99 -7.24 7.44 4.47
CA GLY A 99 -8.22 7.35 3.39
C GLY A 99 -9.36 6.40 3.74
N VAL A 100 -9.05 5.16 4.13
CA VAL A 100 -10.07 4.17 4.51
C VAL A 100 -10.85 4.61 5.75
N ALA A 101 -10.20 5.24 6.73
CA ALA A 101 -10.86 5.65 7.99
C ALA A 101 -11.78 6.87 7.81
N LEU A 102 -11.37 7.86 7.01
CA LEU A 102 -12.17 9.07 6.77
C LEU A 102 -13.32 8.85 5.79
N VAL A 103 -13.31 7.78 4.98
CA VAL A 103 -14.35 7.51 3.98
C VAL A 103 -15.72 7.20 4.58
N PRO A 104 -15.87 6.21 5.48
CA PRO A 104 -17.17 5.93 6.10
C PRO A 104 -17.65 7.13 6.93
N LEU A 105 -16.72 7.80 7.63
CA LEU A 105 -17.04 8.97 8.43
C LEU A 105 -17.53 10.14 7.56
N GLY A 106 -16.80 10.48 6.50
CA GLY A 106 -17.19 11.53 5.57
C GLY A 106 -18.54 11.24 4.91
N ALA A 107 -18.76 10.00 4.46
CA ALA A 107 -20.01 9.55 3.84
C ALA A 107 -21.23 9.66 4.77
N MET A 108 -21.06 9.45 6.09
CA MET A 108 -22.13 9.60 7.08
C MET A 108 -22.61 11.05 7.23
N PHE A 109 -21.77 12.04 6.90
CA PHE A 109 -22.07 13.45 7.08
C PHE A 109 -22.29 14.21 5.76
N VAL A 110 -22.31 13.53 4.61
CA VAL A 110 -22.59 14.18 3.31
C VAL A 110 -24.07 14.56 3.24
N PRO A 111 -24.43 15.86 3.20
CA PRO A 111 -25.81 16.29 3.02
C PRO A 111 -26.28 15.97 1.60
N PRO A 112 -27.59 15.71 1.38
CA PRO A 112 -28.16 15.44 0.05
C PRO A 112 -27.93 16.59 -0.96
N ALA A 113 -27.68 17.80 -0.49
CA ALA A 113 -27.30 18.94 -1.34
C ALA A 113 -25.96 18.78 -2.09
N LEU A 114 -25.10 17.83 -1.68
CA LEU A 114 -23.79 17.58 -2.30
C LEU A 114 -23.79 16.39 -3.29
N ASP A 115 -24.96 15.82 -3.61
CA ASP A 115 -25.08 14.74 -4.61
C ASP A 115 -24.43 15.05 -5.97
N PRO A 116 -24.47 16.29 -6.52
CA PRO A 116 -23.77 16.62 -7.76
C PRO A 116 -22.24 16.50 -7.66
N LEU A 117 -21.68 16.62 -6.45
CA LEU A 117 -20.24 16.56 -6.18
C LEU A 117 -19.76 15.17 -5.79
N ARG A 118 -20.69 14.23 -5.54
CA ARG A 118 -20.38 12.83 -5.23
C ARG A 118 -19.36 12.20 -6.19
N PRO A 119 -19.45 12.32 -7.53
CA PRO A 119 -18.45 11.73 -8.43
C PRO A 119 -17.06 12.36 -8.26
N VAL A 120 -16.97 13.68 -8.05
CA VAL A 120 -15.70 14.37 -7.82
C VAL A 120 -15.05 13.92 -6.51
N LEU A 121 -15.86 13.75 -5.46
CA LEU A 121 -15.40 13.21 -4.17
C LEU A 121 -14.88 11.78 -4.31
N VAL A 122 -15.58 10.92 -5.06
CA VAL A 122 -15.15 9.53 -5.33
C VAL A 122 -13.83 9.48 -6.10
N VAL A 123 -13.67 10.32 -7.13
CA VAL A 123 -12.42 10.38 -7.91
C VAL A 123 -11.27 10.93 -7.07
N GLY A 124 -11.50 12.04 -6.36
CA GLY A 124 -10.50 12.63 -5.46
C GLY A 124 -10.07 11.65 -4.38
N LEU A 125 -11.00 10.85 -3.86
CA LEU A 125 -10.74 9.79 -2.92
C LEU A 125 -9.89 8.66 -3.53
N GLY A 126 -10.22 8.21 -4.74
CA GLY A 126 -9.43 7.21 -5.45
C GLY A 126 -7.98 7.68 -5.61
N VAL A 127 -7.78 8.93 -6.02
CA VAL A 127 -6.45 9.55 -6.13
C VAL A 127 -5.73 9.59 -4.78
N PHE A 128 -6.43 9.97 -3.70
CA PHE A 128 -5.85 10.01 -2.35
C PHE A 128 -5.45 8.61 -1.87
N LEU A 129 -6.31 7.60 -2.07
CA LEU A 129 -6.05 6.22 -1.69
C LEU A 129 -4.85 5.65 -2.46
N CYS A 130 -4.73 5.96 -3.75
CA CYS A 130 -3.62 5.54 -4.60
C CYS A 130 -2.31 6.29 -4.31
N SER A 131 -2.38 7.48 -3.68
CA SER A 131 -1.17 8.26 -3.36
C SER A 131 -0.20 7.52 -2.42
N GLY A 132 -0.73 6.70 -1.51
CA GLY A 132 0.07 5.89 -0.58
C GLY A 132 0.88 4.79 -1.27
N PRO A 133 0.24 3.88 -2.03
CA PRO A 133 0.92 2.93 -2.89
C PRO A 133 1.95 3.59 -3.82
N LEU A 134 1.59 4.72 -4.45
CA LEU A 134 2.51 5.46 -5.32
C LEU A 134 3.74 5.97 -4.55
N ALA A 135 3.57 6.56 -3.37
CA ALA A 135 4.69 7.02 -2.54
C ALA A 135 5.63 5.86 -2.14
N THR A 136 5.05 4.70 -1.81
CA THR A 136 5.81 3.47 -1.50
C THR A 136 6.63 3.00 -2.72
N LEU A 137 6.02 2.95 -3.89
CA LEU A 137 6.70 2.56 -5.14
C LEU A 137 7.80 3.55 -5.52
N VAL A 138 7.57 4.86 -5.35
CA VAL A 138 8.59 5.89 -5.61
C VAL A 138 9.76 5.72 -4.65
N ALA A 139 9.52 5.49 -3.35
CA ALA A 139 10.59 5.28 -2.38
C ALA A 139 11.47 4.07 -2.74
N ILE A 140 10.84 2.96 -3.14
CA ILE A 140 11.54 1.76 -3.60
C ILE A 140 12.30 2.03 -4.90
N GLY A 141 11.69 2.70 -5.87
CA GLY A 141 12.30 3.04 -7.15
C GLY A 141 13.53 3.93 -7.02
N LEU A 142 13.46 4.96 -6.16
CA LEU A 142 14.61 5.81 -5.83
C LEU A 142 15.73 4.99 -5.21
N LYS A 143 15.41 4.08 -4.28
CA LYS A 143 16.41 3.23 -3.64
C LYS A 143 17.10 2.28 -4.64
N LEU A 144 16.35 1.69 -5.57
CA LEU A 144 16.90 0.83 -6.62
C LEU A 144 17.80 1.61 -7.59
N ARG A 145 17.49 2.87 -7.88
CA ARG A 145 18.32 3.75 -8.71
C ARG A 145 19.66 4.06 -8.04
N ASP A 146 19.63 4.41 -6.75
CA ASP A 146 20.83 4.72 -5.96
C ASP A 146 21.78 3.51 -5.92
N SER A 147 21.25 2.31 -5.72
CA SER A 147 22.05 1.08 -5.71
C SER A 147 22.76 0.82 -7.04
N ARG A 148 22.11 1.06 -8.18
CA ARG A 148 22.73 0.85 -9.51
C ARG A 148 23.86 1.82 -9.81
N HIS A 149 23.77 3.07 -9.34
CA HIS A 149 24.87 4.03 -9.57
C HIS A 149 26.12 3.66 -8.80
N ASN A 150 25.99 3.10 -7.59
CA ASN A 150 27.14 2.67 -6.79
C ASN A 150 27.86 1.42 -7.34
N GLU A 151 27.22 0.62 -8.20
CA GLU A 151 27.86 -0.56 -8.83
C GLU A 151 28.69 -0.19 -10.07
N THR A 152 28.53 1.02 -10.62
CA THR A 152 29.20 1.48 -11.84
C THR A 152 30.42 2.37 -11.60
N THR A 153 30.77 2.61 -10.35
CA THR A 153 31.91 3.43 -9.90
C THR A 153 32.86 2.59 -9.06
#